data_AF-A0A970B2C1-F1
#
_entry.id   AF-A0A970B2C1-F1
#
_cell.length_a   1.000
_cell.length_b   1.000
_cell.length_c   1.000
_cell.angle_alpha   90.00
_cell.angle_beta   90.00
_cell.angle_gamma   90.00
#
_symmetry.space_group_name_H-M   'P 1'
#
loop_
_entity.id
_entity.type
_entity.pdbx_description
1 polymer ?
#
loop_
_entity_poly.entity_id
_entity_poly.type
_entity_poly.pdbx_seq_one_letter_code
_entity_poly.pdbx_strand_id
1 'polypeptide(L)'
;MTRSLRASEEDIKLIRRAIQQEELTHGALAEELKISRSTITVLLRGEAIDRTNFEELCKFLELDWRDVRGEDVVSDDLELLVREVKQKIVADVTERCGTMRVLDMTQPVDLDRIYTDVNILKDMTGRRRISYDEVMDICTREHFDRFLVGTIQERVAGFAAVEEFQKLMVLGKPGAGKTTFMKYLAMSCLAGKFHGELVPIFVTLKVYAEAKSAPSLQEYIFDELQQRRVARDAVERLLENGRALILLDGLDEVKKEDDRRVKQDIDKFSRDWLKNRFALTCRIAAREYLFEKFTEVEVADFDDQQIEMFVNNWFQEKDEVMQNGC
;
A
#
# COMPACT_ATOMS: atom_id res chain seq x y z
N MET A 1 -4.32 18.89 -6.95
CA MET A 1 -3.14 19.41 -6.21
C MET A 1 -3.66 20.26 -5.08
N THR A 2 -3.22 20.01 -3.84
CA THR A 2 -3.64 20.76 -2.65
C THR A 2 -3.41 22.25 -2.88
N ARG A 3 -4.50 23.03 -2.84
CA ARG A 3 -4.47 24.48 -3.12
C ARG A 3 -4.02 25.31 -1.92
N SER A 4 -3.97 24.72 -0.72
CA SER A 4 -3.68 25.41 0.52
C SER A 4 -2.64 24.69 1.39
N LEU A 5 -1.86 25.47 2.15
CA LEU A 5 -0.80 25.05 3.07
C LEU A 5 -1.03 25.66 4.46
N ARG A 6 -0.73 24.92 5.53
CA ARG A 6 -0.68 25.41 6.91
C ARG A 6 0.76 25.36 7.43
N ALA A 7 1.07 26.09 8.49
CA ALA A 7 2.31 25.97 9.24
C ALA A 7 2.05 25.21 10.56
N SER A 8 3.00 24.40 11.03
CA SER A 8 2.93 23.78 12.37
C SER A 8 3.04 24.84 13.48
N GLU A 9 2.76 24.49 14.74
CA GLU A 9 2.96 25.43 15.85
C GLU A 9 4.42 25.88 16.01
N GLU A 10 5.38 25.02 15.68
CA GLU A 10 6.81 25.36 15.71
C GLU A 10 7.18 26.29 14.57
N ASP A 11 6.65 26.02 13.37
CA ASP A 11 6.82 26.86 12.19
C ASP A 11 6.20 28.24 12.37
N ILE A 12 5.03 28.34 13.00
CA ILE A 12 4.41 29.63 13.33
C ILE A 12 5.31 30.44 14.28
N LYS A 13 6.01 29.79 15.21
CA LYS A 13 6.99 30.48 16.08
C LYS A 13 8.19 30.98 15.28
N LEU A 14 8.67 30.21 14.30
CA LEU A 14 9.74 30.62 13.39
C LEU A 14 9.32 31.80 12.53
N ILE A 15 8.13 31.74 11.90
CA ILE A 15 7.56 32.83 11.10
C ILE A 15 7.40 34.09 11.95
N ARG A 16 6.85 33.99 13.17
CA ARG A 16 6.74 35.14 14.09
C ARG A 16 8.09 35.75 14.43
N ARG A 17 9.11 34.91 14.65
CA ARG A 17 10.48 35.37 14.93
C ARG A 17 11.07 36.09 13.71
N ALA A 18 10.91 35.55 12.51
CA ALA A 18 11.39 36.18 11.28
C ALA A 18 10.73 37.55 11.02
N ILE A 19 9.41 37.64 11.20
CA ILE A 19 8.67 38.91 11.10
C ILE A 19 9.19 39.96 12.10
N GLN A 20 9.53 39.52 13.32
CA GLN A 20 10.11 40.40 14.33
C GLN A 20 11.54 40.83 14.02
N GLN A 21 12.35 39.95 13.44
CA GLN A 21 13.75 40.25 13.06
C GLN A 21 13.84 41.28 11.93
N GLU A 22 12.88 41.26 11.01
CA GLU A 22 12.77 42.23 9.91
C GLU A 22 12.09 43.55 10.32
N GLU A 23 11.70 43.70 11.60
CA GLU A 23 10.95 44.86 12.12
C GLU A 23 9.63 45.17 11.36
N LEU A 24 9.02 44.15 10.74
CA LEU A 24 7.86 44.31 9.89
C LEU A 24 6.54 44.23 10.66
N THR A 25 5.62 45.13 10.32
CA THR A 25 4.23 45.01 10.76
C THR A 25 3.45 44.07 9.83
N HIS A 26 2.39 43.44 10.33
CA HIS A 26 1.51 42.61 9.48
C HIS A 26 0.91 43.39 8.30
N GLY A 27 0.77 44.72 8.41
CA GLY A 27 0.28 45.58 7.33
C GLY A 27 1.34 45.77 6.24
N ALA A 28 2.55 46.13 6.63
CA ALA A 28 3.68 46.30 5.70
C ALA A 28 4.00 45.00 4.94
N LEU A 29 3.99 43.86 5.66
CA LEU A 29 4.19 42.55 5.04
C LEU A 29 3.09 42.20 4.02
N ALA A 30 1.85 42.60 4.28
CA ALA A 30 0.74 42.34 3.36
C ALA A 30 0.84 43.18 2.08
N GLU A 31 1.27 44.44 2.21
CA GLU A 31 1.48 45.34 1.08
C GLU A 31 2.61 44.87 0.16
N GLU A 32 3.75 44.46 0.76
CA GLU A 32 4.92 44.00 0.01
C GLU A 32 4.63 42.70 -0.77
N LEU A 33 3.92 41.77 -0.14
CA LEU A 33 3.51 40.51 -0.74
C LEU A 33 2.24 40.62 -1.61
N LYS A 34 1.59 41.79 -1.68
CA LYS A 34 0.32 42.00 -2.39
C LYS A 34 -0.79 41.02 -1.98
N ILE A 35 -0.81 40.62 -0.71
CA ILE A 35 -1.84 39.73 -0.13
C ILE A 35 -2.69 40.48 0.90
N SER A 36 -3.82 39.89 1.30
CA SER A 36 -4.65 40.48 2.34
C SER A 36 -3.98 40.35 3.73
N ARG A 37 -4.10 41.38 4.57
CA ARG A 37 -3.66 41.30 5.98
C ARG A 37 -4.36 40.17 6.75
N SER A 38 -5.59 39.84 6.37
CA SER A 38 -6.31 38.68 6.89
C SER A 38 -5.61 37.36 6.56
N THR A 39 -5.00 37.22 5.38
CA THR A 39 -4.25 36.01 4.99
C THR A 39 -3.10 35.74 5.97
N ILE A 40 -2.33 36.78 6.32
CA ILE A 40 -1.24 36.67 7.31
C ILE A 40 -1.79 36.31 8.69
N THR A 41 -2.93 36.91 9.07
CA THR A 41 -3.55 36.65 10.38
C THR A 41 -4.08 35.21 10.48
N VAL A 42 -4.66 34.68 9.41
CA VAL A 42 -5.13 33.29 9.29
C VAL A 42 -3.95 32.32 9.42
N LEU A 43 -2.86 32.57 8.68
CA LEU A 43 -1.64 31.77 8.79
C LEU A 43 -1.09 31.74 10.23
N LEU A 44 -0.96 32.90 10.87
CA LEU A 44 -0.41 33.01 12.23
C LEU A 44 -1.32 32.44 13.32
N ARG A 45 -2.57 32.10 12.99
CA ARG A 45 -3.50 31.33 13.85
C ARG A 45 -3.37 29.81 13.64
N GLY A 46 -2.60 29.36 12.65
CA GLY A 46 -2.42 27.95 12.30
C GLY A 46 -3.44 27.42 11.29
N GLU A 47 -4.19 28.31 10.64
CA GLU A 47 -5.13 27.95 9.59
C GLU A 47 -4.44 27.92 8.21
N ALA A 48 -5.00 27.16 7.27
CA ALA A 48 -4.42 26.99 5.94
C ALA A 48 -4.67 28.21 5.03
N ILE A 49 -3.66 28.58 4.24
CA ILE A 49 -3.73 29.67 3.25
C ILE A 49 -3.35 29.16 1.86
N ASP A 50 -3.67 29.92 0.80
CA ASP A 50 -3.28 29.56 -0.58
C ASP A 50 -1.78 29.29 -0.70
N ARG A 51 -1.43 28.24 -1.44
CA ARG A 51 -0.05 27.77 -1.61
C ARG A 51 0.88 28.85 -2.18
N THR A 52 0.41 29.64 -3.14
CA THR A 52 1.20 30.71 -3.76
C THR A 52 1.57 31.76 -2.72
N ASN A 53 0.57 32.16 -1.92
CA ASN A 53 0.76 33.13 -0.85
C ASN A 53 1.70 32.60 0.25
N PHE A 54 1.63 31.30 0.56
CA PHE A 54 2.51 30.67 1.53
C PHE A 54 3.97 30.61 1.06
N GLU A 55 4.19 30.21 -0.20
CA GLU A 55 5.51 30.15 -0.82
C GLU A 55 6.14 31.55 -0.93
N GLU A 56 5.37 32.55 -1.35
CA GLU A 56 5.82 33.95 -1.43
C GLU A 56 6.17 34.52 -0.05
N LEU A 57 5.36 34.23 0.98
CA LEU A 57 5.63 34.67 2.35
C LEU A 57 6.90 34.04 2.92
N CYS A 58 7.08 32.72 2.76
CA CYS A 58 8.29 32.04 3.24
C CYS A 58 9.53 32.55 2.52
N LYS A 59 9.44 32.72 1.19
CA LYS A 59 10.53 33.26 0.37
C LYS A 59 10.93 34.67 0.82
N PHE A 60 9.95 35.51 1.15
CA PHE A 60 10.21 36.87 1.61
C PHE A 60 10.88 36.91 2.99
N LEU A 61 10.52 35.98 3.88
CA LEU A 61 11.12 35.85 5.21
C LEU A 61 12.43 35.04 5.23
N GLU A 62 13.00 34.75 4.05
CA GLU A 62 14.19 33.90 3.89
C GLU A 62 14.07 32.50 4.55
N LEU A 63 12.85 31.99 4.65
CA LEU A 63 12.55 30.65 5.16
C LEU A 63 12.38 29.68 3.98
N ASP A 64 12.99 28.49 4.07
CA ASP A 64 12.66 27.44 3.11
C ASP A 64 11.24 26.95 3.41
N TRP A 65 10.31 27.25 2.50
CA TRP A 65 8.92 26.83 2.61
C TRP A 65 8.77 25.30 2.72
N ARG A 66 9.80 24.53 2.31
CA ARG A 66 9.86 23.06 2.46
C ARG A 66 10.17 22.62 3.89
N ASP A 67 10.97 23.41 4.61
CA ASP A 67 11.34 23.18 6.01
C ASP A 67 10.27 23.71 6.97
N VAL A 68 9.52 24.74 6.54
CA VAL A 68 8.38 25.36 7.27
C VAL A 68 7.04 24.71 6.86
N ARG A 69 7.10 23.49 6.31
CA ARG A 69 5.90 22.72 5.96
C ARG A 69 5.19 22.29 7.24
N GLY A 70 4.11 22.98 7.57
CA GLY A 70 3.04 22.30 8.27
C GLY A 70 2.58 21.17 7.37
N GLU A 71 2.72 19.95 7.87
CA GLU A 71 2.20 18.72 7.27
C GLU A 71 0.88 19.01 6.55
N ASP A 72 0.80 18.60 5.28
CA ASP A 72 -0.45 18.61 4.49
C ASP A 72 -1.57 18.23 5.44
N VAL A 73 -2.48 19.16 5.76
CA VAL A 73 -3.68 18.79 6.49
C VAL A 73 -4.36 17.84 5.54
N VAL A 74 -4.36 16.57 5.89
CA VAL A 74 -5.44 15.70 5.48
C VAL A 74 -6.68 16.44 5.96
N SER A 75 -7.38 17.14 5.06
CA SER A 75 -8.61 17.86 5.40
C SER A 75 -9.43 16.92 6.28
N ASP A 76 -9.99 17.38 7.39
CA ASP A 76 -10.86 16.54 8.24
C ASP A 76 -11.90 15.79 7.37
N ASP A 77 -12.33 16.43 6.27
CA ASP A 77 -13.17 15.87 5.23
C ASP A 77 -12.60 14.62 4.53
N LEU A 78 -11.29 14.55 4.27
CA LEU A 78 -10.63 13.38 3.67
C LEU A 78 -10.46 12.24 4.69
N GLU A 79 -10.18 12.53 5.96
CA GLU A 79 -10.19 11.50 7.01
C GLU A 79 -11.59 10.93 7.23
N LEU A 80 -12.61 11.81 7.26
CA LEU A 80 -14.01 11.42 7.33
C LEU A 80 -14.39 10.56 6.12
N LEU A 81 -13.96 10.93 4.92
CA LEU A 81 -14.17 10.16 3.71
C LEU A 81 -13.56 8.75 3.81
N VAL A 82 -12.29 8.64 4.24
CA VAL A 82 -11.63 7.34 4.44
C VAL A 82 -12.41 6.48 5.44
N ARG A 83 -12.84 7.06 6.57
CA ARG A 83 -13.63 6.35 7.58
C ARG A 83 -14.98 5.90 7.04
N GLU A 84 -15.70 6.77 6.34
CA GLU A 84 -17.00 6.47 5.73
C GLU A 84 -16.88 5.33 4.71
N VAL A 85 -15.88 5.39 3.83
CA VAL A 85 -15.66 4.36 2.82
C VAL A 85 -15.27 3.04 3.47
N LYS A 86 -14.37 3.04 4.47
CA LYS A 86 -14.04 1.84 5.25
C LYS A 86 -15.28 1.20 5.88
N GLN A 87 -16.15 2.00 6.50
CA GLN A 87 -17.40 1.50 7.08
C GLN A 87 -18.32 0.84 6.06
N LYS A 88 -18.35 1.35 4.82
CA LYS A 88 -19.17 0.78 3.74
C LYS A 88 -18.62 -0.52 3.18
N ILE A 89 -17.29 -0.66 3.10
CA ILE A 89 -16.64 -1.84 2.50
C ILE A 89 -16.25 -2.92 3.52
N VAL A 90 -16.29 -2.62 4.83
CA VAL A 90 -15.80 -3.51 5.89
C VAL A 90 -16.38 -4.92 5.78
N ALA A 91 -17.68 -5.05 5.51
CA ALA A 91 -18.35 -6.35 5.40
C ALA A 91 -17.82 -7.17 4.20
N ASP A 92 -17.68 -6.52 3.04
CA ASP A 92 -17.19 -7.17 1.80
C ASP A 92 -15.73 -7.59 1.92
N VAL A 93 -14.88 -6.69 2.42
CA VAL A 93 -13.45 -6.97 2.61
C VAL A 93 -13.27 -8.09 3.64
N THR A 94 -14.03 -8.07 4.74
CA THR A 94 -13.98 -9.14 5.77
C THR A 94 -14.44 -10.48 5.20
N GLU A 95 -15.50 -10.51 4.39
CA GLU A 95 -15.98 -11.75 3.75
C GLU A 95 -14.93 -12.33 2.80
N ARG A 96 -14.27 -11.48 2.00
CA ARG A 96 -13.30 -11.92 0.98
C ARG A 96 -11.92 -12.24 1.54
N CYS A 97 -11.50 -11.50 2.56
CA CYS A 97 -10.13 -11.48 3.06
C CYS A 97 -9.98 -11.97 4.51
N GLY A 98 -11.02 -11.88 5.33
CA GLY A 98 -10.96 -12.18 6.76
C GLY A 98 -10.90 -13.67 7.09
N THR A 99 -11.25 -14.55 6.14
CA THR A 99 -11.13 -15.99 6.32
C THR A 99 -10.41 -16.66 5.16
N MET A 100 -9.85 -17.83 5.43
CA MET A 100 -9.34 -18.72 4.40
C MET A 100 -9.75 -20.16 4.66
N ARG A 101 -9.98 -20.89 3.56
CA ARG A 101 -10.09 -22.33 3.62
C ARG A 101 -8.70 -22.92 3.60
N VAL A 102 -8.51 -23.79 4.57
CA VAL A 102 -7.27 -24.44 4.85
C VAL A 102 -7.41 -25.92 4.47
N LEU A 103 -6.37 -26.52 3.89
CA LEU A 103 -6.40 -27.94 3.51
C LEU A 103 -6.66 -28.81 4.76
N ASP A 104 -7.53 -29.81 4.63
CA ASP A 104 -8.00 -30.68 5.72
C ASP A 104 -8.86 -30.03 6.81
N MET A 105 -9.30 -28.78 6.64
CA MET A 105 -10.28 -28.14 7.52
C MET A 105 -11.66 -28.08 6.85
N THR A 106 -12.70 -28.41 7.62
CA THR A 106 -14.10 -28.46 7.11
C THR A 106 -14.76 -27.09 7.08
N GLN A 107 -14.25 -26.13 7.85
CA GLN A 107 -14.74 -24.76 7.94
C GLN A 107 -13.65 -23.74 7.57
N PRO A 108 -14.03 -22.55 7.05
CA PRO A 108 -13.10 -21.43 6.91
C PRO A 108 -12.56 -21.00 8.29
N VAL A 109 -11.28 -20.65 8.33
CA VAL A 109 -10.60 -20.17 9.55
C VAL A 109 -10.32 -18.69 9.45
N ASP A 110 -10.38 -18.00 10.59
CA ASP A 110 -10.01 -16.58 10.71
C ASP A 110 -8.54 -16.38 10.35
N LEU A 111 -8.29 -15.50 9.38
CA LEU A 111 -6.97 -15.22 8.88
C LEU A 111 -6.03 -14.71 9.97
N ASP A 112 -6.50 -13.83 10.87
CA ASP A 112 -5.66 -13.23 11.92
C ASP A 112 -5.10 -14.28 12.91
N ARG A 113 -5.78 -15.43 13.05
CA ARG A 113 -5.35 -16.51 13.96
C ARG A 113 -4.25 -17.39 13.39
N ILE A 114 -4.29 -17.63 12.09
CA ILE A 114 -3.37 -18.57 11.43
C ILE A 114 -2.28 -17.88 10.62
N TYR A 115 -2.38 -16.56 10.45
CA TYR A 115 -1.38 -15.81 9.71
C TYR A 115 -0.03 -15.90 10.40
N THR A 116 0.99 -16.23 9.60
CA THR A 116 2.39 -16.15 9.98
C THR A 116 3.03 -15.18 9.01
N ASP A 117 3.74 -14.18 9.52
CA ASP A 117 4.39 -13.16 8.71
C ASP A 117 5.26 -13.81 7.64
N VAL A 118 5.18 -13.29 6.41
CA VAL A 118 6.05 -13.74 5.31
C VAL A 118 7.32 -12.90 5.27
N ASN A 119 8.44 -13.56 5.04
CA ASN A 119 9.68 -12.88 4.73
C ASN A 119 9.71 -12.55 3.22
N ILE A 120 10.26 -11.40 2.88
CA ILE A 120 10.39 -10.92 1.51
C ILE A 120 11.86 -10.72 1.16
N LEU A 121 12.26 -11.29 0.02
CA LEU A 121 13.58 -11.13 -0.58
C LEU A 121 13.56 -9.92 -1.51
N LYS A 122 14.46 -8.97 -1.27
CA LYS A 122 14.66 -7.81 -2.14
C LYS A 122 15.36 -8.19 -3.45
N ASP A 123 16.21 -9.21 -3.42
CA ASP A 123 16.90 -9.75 -4.59
C ASP A 123 16.23 -11.01 -5.10
N MET A 124 15.78 -10.96 -6.35
CA MET A 124 15.14 -12.08 -7.05
C MET A 124 16.10 -13.26 -7.19
N THR A 125 15.76 -14.41 -6.58
CA THR A 125 16.60 -15.63 -6.59
C THR A 125 16.91 -16.09 -8.01
N GLY A 126 15.98 -15.86 -8.92
CA GLY A 126 16.09 -16.18 -10.34
C GLY A 126 16.94 -15.25 -11.21
N ARG A 127 17.43 -14.11 -10.69
CA ARG A 127 18.24 -13.12 -11.42
C ARG A 127 19.71 -13.12 -11.01
N ARG A 128 20.08 -13.91 -10.00
CA ARG A 128 21.46 -13.99 -9.54
C ARG A 128 22.33 -14.70 -10.57
N ARG A 129 23.33 -13.99 -11.09
CA ARG A 129 24.44 -14.62 -11.82
C ARG A 129 25.35 -15.28 -10.79
N ILE A 130 25.32 -16.60 -10.74
CA ILE A 130 26.27 -17.40 -9.96
C ILE A 130 27.49 -17.72 -10.83
N SER A 131 28.68 -17.61 -10.26
CA SER A 131 29.93 -17.94 -10.95
C SER A 131 30.09 -19.46 -11.09
N TYR A 132 30.97 -19.92 -11.99
CA TYR A 132 31.26 -21.35 -12.14
C TYR A 132 31.78 -21.97 -10.83
N ASP A 133 32.64 -21.26 -10.10
CA ASP A 133 33.20 -21.74 -8.84
C ASP A 133 32.12 -21.85 -7.75
N GLU A 134 31.18 -20.90 -7.69
CA GLU A 134 30.01 -21.00 -6.81
C GLU A 134 29.17 -22.23 -7.18
N VAL A 135 28.89 -22.49 -8.47
CA VAL A 135 28.15 -23.68 -8.92
C VAL A 135 28.85 -24.98 -8.50
N MET A 136 30.17 -25.04 -8.60
CA MET A 136 30.95 -26.24 -8.27
C MET A 136 30.99 -26.52 -6.76
N ASP A 137 30.99 -25.49 -5.91
CA ASP A 137 30.78 -25.63 -4.46
C ASP A 137 29.34 -26.05 -4.12
N ILE A 138 28.36 -25.60 -4.91
CA ILE A 138 26.91 -25.85 -4.74
C ILE A 138 26.50 -27.28 -5.16
N CYS A 139 27.21 -27.92 -6.09
CA CYS A 139 26.85 -29.23 -6.68
C CYS A 139 27.13 -30.46 -5.81
N THR A 140 27.34 -30.30 -4.50
CA THR A 140 27.31 -31.43 -3.56
C THR A 140 25.87 -31.67 -3.10
N ARG A 141 25.44 -32.95 -3.03
CA ARG A 141 24.06 -33.34 -2.71
C ARG A 141 23.52 -32.73 -1.41
N GLU A 142 24.39 -32.39 -0.46
CA GLU A 142 24.05 -31.77 0.82
C GLU A 142 23.83 -30.24 0.75
N HIS A 143 24.29 -29.57 -0.32
CA HIS A 143 24.16 -28.13 -0.52
C HIS A 143 23.06 -27.72 -1.50
N PHE A 144 22.46 -28.67 -2.23
CA PHE A 144 21.39 -28.36 -3.18
C PHE A 144 20.10 -27.88 -2.48
N ASP A 145 19.72 -28.52 -1.37
CA ASP A 145 18.62 -28.05 -0.51
C ASP A 145 19.00 -26.75 0.21
N ARG A 146 20.30 -26.61 0.55
CA ARG A 146 20.86 -25.39 1.17
C ARG A 146 20.96 -24.21 0.20
N PHE A 147 20.90 -24.42 -1.11
CA PHE A 147 20.88 -23.35 -2.12
C PHE A 147 19.52 -22.63 -2.17
N LEU A 148 18.41 -23.34 -1.88
CA LEU A 148 17.10 -22.72 -1.70
C LEU A 148 16.99 -21.96 -0.36
N VAL A 149 17.84 -22.28 0.62
CA VAL A 149 17.71 -21.78 2.01
C VAL A 149 18.84 -20.81 2.42
N GLY A 150 19.99 -20.79 1.73
CA GLY A 150 21.25 -20.54 2.44
C GLY A 150 22.25 -19.56 1.83
N THR A 151 21.88 -18.65 0.93
CA THR A 151 22.72 -17.44 0.79
C THR A 151 22.06 -16.29 1.52
N ILE A 152 22.86 -15.52 2.27
CA ILE A 152 22.44 -14.34 3.02
C ILE A 152 21.77 -13.36 2.05
N GLN A 153 20.47 -13.53 1.83
CA GLN A 153 19.62 -12.58 1.14
C GLN A 153 19.04 -11.65 2.20
N GLU A 154 19.02 -10.36 1.93
CA GLU A 154 18.35 -9.40 2.81
C GLU A 154 16.86 -9.75 2.84
N ARG A 155 16.45 -10.37 3.94
CA ARG A 155 15.06 -10.67 4.25
C ARG A 155 14.50 -9.49 5.02
N VAL A 156 13.37 -8.98 4.55
CA VAL A 156 12.56 -8.00 5.28
C VAL A 156 11.19 -8.59 5.57
N ALA A 157 10.58 -8.16 6.67
CA ALA A 157 9.20 -8.53 6.96
C ALA A 157 8.27 -8.05 5.85
N GLY A 158 7.19 -8.79 5.60
CA GLY A 158 6.24 -8.51 4.52
C GLY A 158 5.75 -7.06 4.50
N PHE A 159 5.33 -6.54 5.66
CA PHE A 159 4.89 -5.14 5.78
C PHE A 159 5.98 -4.14 5.47
N ALA A 160 7.22 -4.35 5.95
CA ALA A 160 8.32 -3.45 5.69
C ALA A 160 8.59 -3.29 4.18
N ALA A 161 8.47 -4.37 3.39
CA ALA A 161 8.63 -4.28 1.94
C ALA A 161 7.54 -3.45 1.26
N VAL A 162 6.29 -3.54 1.73
CA VAL A 162 5.16 -2.76 1.19
C VAL A 162 5.19 -1.30 1.66
N GLU A 163 5.79 -1.03 2.82
CA GLU A 163 6.01 0.33 3.32
C GLU A 163 7.06 1.06 2.47
N GLU A 164 8.16 0.38 2.15
CA GLU A 164 9.32 0.92 1.41
C GLU A 164 8.95 1.33 -0.02
N PHE A 165 8.12 0.55 -0.72
CA PHE A 165 7.79 0.79 -2.12
C PHE A 165 6.31 1.12 -2.35
N GLN A 166 6.04 2.18 -3.11
CA GLN A 166 4.68 2.55 -3.52
C GLN A 166 4.04 1.54 -4.49
N LYS A 167 4.84 0.83 -5.29
CA LYS A 167 4.38 -0.15 -6.27
C LYS A 167 5.21 -1.41 -6.18
N LEU A 168 4.60 -2.48 -5.72
CA LEU A 168 5.26 -3.75 -5.44
C LEU A 168 4.67 -4.88 -6.28
N MET A 169 5.53 -5.67 -6.90
CA MET A 169 5.17 -6.93 -7.53
C MET A 169 5.72 -8.08 -6.67
N VAL A 170 4.82 -8.77 -5.99
CA VAL A 170 5.10 -9.87 -5.07
C VAL A 170 5.09 -11.18 -5.84
N LEU A 171 6.28 -11.75 -6.01
CA LEU A 171 6.53 -12.98 -6.75
C LEU A 171 6.76 -14.15 -5.79
N GLY A 172 6.52 -15.35 -6.27
CA GLY A 172 6.78 -16.55 -5.46
C GLY A 172 6.21 -17.81 -6.09
N LYS A 173 6.63 -18.96 -5.56
CA LYS A 173 6.16 -20.29 -5.98
C LYS A 173 4.65 -20.46 -5.69
N PRO A 174 3.96 -21.41 -6.35
CA PRO A 174 2.63 -21.85 -5.90
C PRO A 174 2.68 -22.26 -4.42
N GLY A 175 1.67 -21.87 -3.64
CA GLY A 175 1.62 -22.18 -2.20
C GLY A 175 2.50 -21.30 -1.29
N ALA A 176 3.31 -20.38 -1.84
CA ALA A 176 4.17 -19.48 -1.04
C ALA A 176 3.41 -18.40 -0.25
N GLY A 177 2.10 -18.53 -0.03
CA GLY A 177 1.33 -17.58 0.80
C GLY A 177 1.05 -16.20 0.21
N LYS A 178 1.32 -15.94 -1.08
CA LYS A 178 1.08 -14.61 -1.71
C LYS A 178 -0.34 -14.07 -1.51
N THR A 179 -1.36 -14.85 -1.87
CA THR A 179 -2.76 -14.45 -1.68
C THR A 179 -3.09 -14.26 -0.20
N THR A 180 -2.56 -15.11 0.68
CA THR A 180 -2.71 -14.98 2.14
C THR A 180 -2.13 -13.66 2.64
N PHE A 181 -0.94 -13.29 2.19
CA PHE A 181 -0.30 -12.01 2.48
C PHE A 181 -1.13 -10.82 1.98
N MET A 182 -1.65 -10.88 0.75
CA MET A 182 -2.53 -9.83 0.20
C MET A 182 -3.81 -9.65 1.00
N LYS A 183 -4.45 -10.75 1.41
CA LYS A 183 -5.64 -10.70 2.27
C LYS A 183 -5.30 -10.11 3.65
N TYR A 184 -4.16 -10.48 4.22
CA TYR A 184 -3.72 -9.97 5.51
C TYR A 184 -3.40 -8.47 5.47
N LEU A 185 -2.79 -7.98 4.38
CA LEU A 185 -2.61 -6.55 4.12
C LEU A 185 -3.96 -5.81 4.07
N ALA A 186 -4.95 -6.37 3.39
CA ALA A 186 -6.29 -5.77 3.32
C ALA A 186 -6.94 -5.66 4.70
N MET A 187 -6.93 -6.75 5.47
CA MET A 187 -7.50 -6.81 6.83
C MET A 187 -6.76 -5.89 7.80
N SER A 188 -5.43 -5.87 7.74
CA SER A 188 -4.60 -5.00 8.58
C SER A 188 -4.80 -3.52 8.25
N CYS A 189 -5.00 -3.18 6.97
CA CYS A 189 -5.36 -1.84 6.55
C CYS A 189 -6.75 -1.42 7.02
N LEU A 190 -7.73 -2.32 6.91
CA LEU A 190 -9.07 -2.10 7.39
C LEU A 190 -9.10 -1.89 8.92
N ALA A 191 -8.33 -2.68 9.68
CA ALA A 191 -8.19 -2.59 11.12
C ALA A 191 -7.31 -1.43 11.61
N GLY A 192 -6.62 -0.73 10.70
CA GLY A 192 -5.69 0.36 11.05
C GLY A 192 -4.33 -0.10 11.60
N LYS A 193 -4.03 -1.40 11.55
CA LYS A 193 -2.72 -1.97 11.93
C LYS A 193 -1.63 -1.65 10.90
N PHE A 194 -2.02 -1.39 9.65
CA PHE A 194 -1.11 -1.11 8.53
C PHE A 194 -1.69 0.00 7.65
N HIS A 195 -1.04 1.16 7.53
CA HIS A 195 -1.57 2.27 6.70
C HIS A 195 -3.06 2.58 6.95
N GLY A 196 -3.43 2.82 8.22
CA GLY A 196 -4.81 3.04 8.65
C GLY A 196 -5.49 4.26 8.00
N GLU A 197 -4.72 5.16 7.42
CA GLU A 197 -5.14 6.31 6.64
C GLU A 197 -5.58 5.97 5.19
N LEU A 198 -5.31 4.74 4.71
CA LEU A 198 -5.66 4.27 3.36
C LEU A 198 -6.90 3.36 3.38
N VAL A 199 -7.60 3.28 2.25
CA VAL A 199 -8.71 2.36 2.01
C VAL A 199 -8.21 1.15 1.20
N PRO A 200 -8.37 -0.10 1.68
CA PRO A 200 -7.96 -1.28 0.91
C PRO A 200 -8.98 -1.57 -0.21
N ILE A 201 -8.49 -1.75 -1.43
CA ILE A 201 -9.27 -2.16 -2.61
C ILE A 201 -8.68 -3.47 -3.11
N PHE A 202 -9.37 -4.58 -2.83
CA PHE A 202 -8.92 -5.92 -3.19
C PHE A 202 -9.58 -6.40 -4.49
N VAL A 203 -8.77 -6.76 -5.48
CA VAL A 203 -9.22 -7.23 -6.80
C VAL A 203 -8.57 -8.57 -7.10
N THR A 204 -9.39 -9.60 -7.31
CA THR A 204 -8.93 -10.87 -7.87
C THR A 204 -8.85 -10.72 -9.39
N LEU A 205 -7.65 -10.76 -9.95
CA LEU A 205 -7.42 -10.49 -11.36
C LEU A 205 -8.10 -11.50 -12.28
N LYS A 206 -8.26 -12.75 -11.84
CA LYS A 206 -9.06 -13.75 -12.56
C LYS A 206 -10.52 -13.34 -12.70
N VAL A 207 -11.16 -12.92 -11.60
CA VAL A 207 -12.58 -12.51 -11.59
C VAL A 207 -12.77 -11.24 -12.43
N TYR A 208 -11.85 -10.29 -12.29
CA TYR A 208 -11.81 -9.09 -13.13
C TYR A 208 -11.66 -9.44 -14.62
N ALA A 209 -10.74 -10.34 -14.96
CA ALA A 209 -10.53 -10.76 -16.34
C ALA A 209 -11.79 -11.38 -16.95
N GLU A 210 -12.52 -12.20 -16.19
CA GLU A 210 -13.74 -12.89 -16.60
C GLU A 210 -15.00 -12.01 -16.52
N ALA A 211 -14.89 -10.73 -16.13
CA ALA A 211 -16.02 -9.82 -16.01
C ALA A 211 -16.70 -9.58 -17.37
N LYS A 212 -18.05 -9.63 -17.36
CA LYS A 212 -18.86 -9.36 -18.56
C LYS A 212 -18.57 -7.96 -19.10
N SER A 213 -18.58 -7.82 -20.43
CA SER A 213 -18.26 -6.58 -21.15
C SER A 213 -16.79 -6.13 -21.08
N ALA A 214 -15.90 -6.90 -20.44
CA ALA A 214 -14.47 -6.62 -20.35
C ALA A 214 -14.16 -5.15 -19.97
N PRO A 215 -14.67 -4.66 -18.82
CA PRO A 215 -14.47 -3.27 -18.40
C PRO A 215 -12.98 -2.99 -18.17
N SER A 216 -12.62 -1.70 -18.25
CA SER A 216 -11.33 -1.25 -17.73
C SER A 216 -11.24 -1.49 -16.22
N LEU A 217 -10.02 -1.63 -15.69
CA LEU A 217 -9.82 -1.86 -14.25
C LEU A 217 -10.45 -0.75 -13.39
N GLN A 218 -10.43 0.50 -13.88
CA GLN A 218 -11.05 1.63 -13.19
C GLN A 218 -12.56 1.46 -13.06
N GLU A 219 -13.26 1.21 -14.16
CA GLU A 219 -14.72 1.05 -14.14
C GLU A 219 -15.10 -0.19 -13.32
N TYR A 220 -14.33 -1.27 -13.40
CA TYR A 220 -14.54 -2.45 -12.55
C TYR A 220 -14.47 -2.12 -11.05
N ILE A 221 -13.45 -1.37 -10.62
CA ILE A 221 -13.32 -0.93 -9.21
C ILE A 221 -14.47 -0.01 -8.82
N PHE A 222 -14.87 0.92 -9.70
CA PHE A 222 -15.97 1.84 -9.43
C PHE A 222 -17.30 1.10 -9.29
N ASP A 223 -17.59 0.15 -10.17
CA ASP A 223 -18.81 -0.65 -10.13
C ASP A 223 -18.88 -1.53 -8.86
N GLU A 224 -17.76 -2.19 -8.50
CA GLU A 224 -17.65 -3.00 -7.28
C GLU A 224 -17.93 -2.17 -6.02
N LEU A 225 -17.33 -0.98 -5.93
CA LEU A 225 -17.50 -0.07 -4.78
C LEU A 225 -18.89 0.59 -4.77
N GLN A 226 -19.46 0.88 -5.93
CA GLN A 226 -20.81 1.40 -6.06
C GLN A 226 -21.86 0.42 -5.53
N GLN A 227 -21.69 -0.88 -5.80
CA GLN A 227 -22.54 -1.92 -5.21
C GLN A 227 -22.48 -1.92 -3.66
N ARG A 228 -21.38 -1.42 -3.07
CA ARG A 228 -21.23 -1.22 -1.62
C ARG A 228 -21.61 0.19 -1.17
N ARG A 229 -22.38 0.92 -1.99
CA ARG A 229 -22.91 2.28 -1.73
C ARG A 229 -21.82 3.34 -1.54
N VAL A 230 -20.64 3.11 -2.11
CA VAL A 230 -19.59 4.12 -2.23
C VAL A 230 -19.82 4.87 -3.54
N ALA A 231 -19.99 6.19 -3.46
CA ALA A 231 -20.21 7.00 -4.65
C ALA A 231 -18.92 7.12 -5.47
N ARG A 232 -19.05 7.25 -6.79
CA ARG A 232 -17.90 7.33 -7.71
C ARG A 232 -16.97 8.51 -7.37
N ASP A 233 -17.54 9.66 -7.03
CA ASP A 233 -16.78 10.85 -6.61
C ASP A 233 -15.94 10.61 -5.35
N ALA A 234 -16.45 9.84 -4.39
CA ALA A 234 -15.72 9.41 -3.21
C ALA A 234 -14.50 8.55 -3.58
N VAL A 235 -14.68 7.60 -4.50
CA VAL A 235 -13.56 6.76 -4.98
C VAL A 235 -12.52 7.60 -5.74
N GLU A 236 -12.95 8.46 -6.65
CA GLU A 236 -12.07 9.38 -7.39
C GLU A 236 -11.27 10.26 -6.43
N ARG A 237 -11.93 10.88 -5.44
CA ARG A 237 -11.27 11.68 -4.40
C ARG A 237 -10.25 10.88 -3.59
N LEU A 238 -10.54 9.62 -3.24
CA LEU A 238 -9.56 8.77 -2.56
C LEU A 238 -8.32 8.54 -3.45
N LEU A 239 -8.54 8.18 -4.72
CA LEU A 239 -7.46 7.90 -5.67
C LEU A 239 -6.62 9.15 -5.99
N GLU A 240 -7.25 10.31 -6.17
CA GLU A 240 -6.57 11.59 -6.43
C GLU A 240 -5.64 12.03 -5.28
N ASN A 241 -5.97 11.62 -4.06
CA ASN A 241 -5.26 11.98 -2.83
C ASN A 241 -4.35 10.85 -2.31
N GLY A 242 -4.19 9.76 -3.06
CA GLY A 242 -3.32 8.66 -2.66
C GLY A 242 -3.82 7.89 -1.43
N ARG A 243 -5.14 7.89 -1.20
CA ARG A 243 -5.77 7.28 -0.02
C ARG A 243 -6.27 5.86 -0.27
N ALA A 244 -5.73 5.17 -1.27
CA ALA A 244 -6.05 3.78 -1.57
C ALA A 244 -4.82 2.87 -1.50
N LEU A 245 -5.04 1.68 -0.95
CA LEU A 245 -4.15 0.53 -1.06
C LEU A 245 -4.76 -0.44 -2.07
N ILE A 246 -4.23 -0.48 -3.28
CA ILE A 246 -4.73 -1.28 -4.39
C ILE A 246 -4.03 -2.65 -4.38
N LEU A 247 -4.80 -3.70 -4.15
CA LEU A 247 -4.33 -5.07 -4.00
C LEU A 247 -4.84 -5.90 -5.18
N LEU A 248 -3.94 -6.25 -6.10
CA LEU A 248 -4.23 -6.98 -7.33
C LEU A 248 -3.70 -8.41 -7.21
N ASP A 249 -4.58 -9.37 -6.98
CA ASP A 249 -4.18 -10.74 -6.68
C ASP A 249 -4.36 -11.70 -7.88
N GLY A 250 -3.34 -12.51 -8.15
CA GLY A 250 -3.42 -13.68 -9.03
C GLY A 250 -3.25 -13.37 -10.52
N LEU A 251 -2.25 -12.57 -10.91
CA LEU A 251 -2.01 -12.28 -12.33
C LEU A 251 -1.75 -13.55 -13.15
N ASP A 252 -1.10 -14.56 -12.56
CA ASP A 252 -0.84 -15.85 -13.20
C ASP A 252 -2.10 -16.71 -13.43
N GLU A 253 -3.22 -16.35 -12.81
CA GLU A 253 -4.50 -17.05 -12.98
C GLU A 253 -5.35 -16.48 -14.12
N VAL A 254 -4.91 -15.39 -14.75
CA VAL A 254 -5.57 -14.75 -15.90
C VAL A 254 -5.35 -15.61 -17.15
N LYS A 255 -6.42 -15.83 -17.92
CA LYS A 255 -6.35 -16.59 -19.18
C LYS A 255 -5.50 -15.83 -20.20
N LYS A 256 -4.80 -16.60 -21.05
CA LYS A 256 -3.90 -16.05 -22.08
C LYS A 256 -4.60 -15.09 -23.05
N GLU A 257 -5.89 -15.27 -23.31
CA GLU A 257 -6.70 -14.40 -24.16
C GLU A 257 -6.94 -13.00 -23.55
N ASP A 258 -7.01 -12.89 -22.23
CA ASP A 258 -7.22 -11.64 -21.50
C ASP A 258 -5.91 -10.98 -21.03
N ASP A 259 -4.82 -11.73 -21.02
CA ASP A 259 -3.53 -11.36 -20.45
C ASP A 259 -3.02 -9.97 -20.90
N ARG A 260 -3.05 -9.71 -22.22
CA ARG A 260 -2.61 -8.42 -22.77
C ARG A 260 -3.47 -7.26 -22.27
N ARG A 261 -4.79 -7.44 -22.26
CA ARG A 261 -5.75 -6.41 -21.86
C ARG A 261 -5.56 -6.08 -20.37
N VAL A 262 -5.56 -7.11 -19.52
CA VAL A 262 -5.41 -6.94 -18.07
C VAL A 262 -4.12 -6.19 -17.72
N LYS A 263 -3.00 -6.52 -18.39
CA LYS A 263 -1.73 -5.81 -18.18
C LYS A 263 -1.80 -4.35 -18.60
N GLN A 264 -2.36 -4.06 -19.76
CA GLN A 264 -2.54 -2.69 -20.23
C GLN A 264 -3.43 -1.88 -19.28
N ASP A 265 -4.47 -2.50 -18.73
CA ASP A 265 -5.37 -1.87 -17.77
C ASP A 265 -4.69 -1.61 -16.42
N ILE A 266 -3.92 -2.57 -15.88
CA ILE A 266 -3.12 -2.37 -14.65
C ILE A 266 -2.09 -1.26 -14.84
N ASP A 267 -1.35 -1.29 -15.94
CA ASP A 267 -0.30 -0.31 -16.25
C ASP A 267 -0.90 1.09 -16.40
N LYS A 268 -1.99 1.22 -17.17
CA LYS A 268 -2.74 2.47 -17.32
C LYS A 268 -3.28 2.96 -15.97
N PHE A 269 -3.99 2.12 -15.22
CA PHE A 269 -4.57 2.49 -13.94
C PHE A 269 -3.51 2.93 -12.93
N SER A 270 -2.37 2.23 -12.87
CA SER A 270 -1.27 2.61 -11.97
C SER A 270 -0.60 3.93 -12.38
N ARG A 271 -0.62 4.30 -13.66
CA ARG A 271 -0.12 5.60 -14.14
C ARG A 271 -1.09 6.73 -13.84
N ASP A 272 -2.37 6.51 -14.11
CA ASP A 272 -3.43 7.52 -13.91
C ASP A 272 -3.57 7.85 -12.41
N TRP A 273 -3.36 6.87 -11.53
CA TRP A 273 -3.53 6.98 -10.08
C TRP A 273 -2.22 6.80 -9.29
N LEU A 274 -1.15 7.46 -9.74
CA LEU A 274 0.24 7.28 -9.28
C LEU A 274 0.54 7.50 -7.79
N LYS A 275 -0.33 8.20 -7.06
CA LYS A 275 -0.14 8.50 -5.62
C LYS A 275 -0.56 7.35 -4.69
N ASN A 276 -1.26 6.36 -5.22
CA ASN A 276 -1.78 5.24 -4.43
C ASN A 276 -0.72 4.16 -4.30
N ARG A 277 -0.87 3.34 -3.25
CA ARG A 277 -0.03 2.16 -3.06
C ARG A 277 -0.59 0.99 -3.84
N PHE A 278 0.29 0.23 -4.48
CA PHE A 278 -0.06 -0.95 -5.27
C PHE A 278 0.73 -2.15 -4.81
N ALA A 279 0.04 -3.27 -4.59
CA ALA A 279 0.66 -4.59 -4.52
C ALA A 279 0.01 -5.50 -5.56
N LEU A 280 0.84 -6.20 -6.32
CA LEU A 280 0.43 -7.11 -7.39
C LEU A 280 1.06 -8.48 -7.15
N THR A 281 0.31 -9.58 -7.18
CA THR A 281 0.89 -10.93 -7.04
C THR A 281 0.97 -11.67 -8.37
N CYS A 282 2.04 -12.45 -8.55
CA CYS A 282 2.21 -13.35 -9.69
C CYS A 282 3.13 -14.53 -9.34
N ARG A 283 3.09 -15.61 -10.13
CA ARG A 283 4.08 -16.70 -10.04
C ARG A 283 5.45 -16.26 -10.53
N ILE A 284 6.50 -16.70 -9.84
CA ILE A 284 7.90 -16.42 -10.24
C ILE A 284 8.29 -16.99 -11.62
N ALA A 285 7.55 -17.97 -12.13
CA ALA A 285 7.77 -18.56 -13.45
C ALA A 285 7.14 -17.76 -14.60
N ALA A 286 6.20 -16.85 -14.31
CA ALA A 286 5.52 -16.02 -15.30
C ALA A 286 6.36 -14.76 -15.64
N ARG A 287 7.66 -14.96 -15.93
CA ARG A 287 8.70 -13.91 -16.00
C ARG A 287 8.61 -13.00 -17.22
N GLU A 288 7.78 -13.31 -18.21
CA GLU A 288 7.69 -12.54 -19.46
C GLU A 288 7.02 -11.16 -19.29
N TYR A 289 6.72 -10.75 -18.05
CA TYR A 289 5.71 -9.75 -17.74
C TYR A 289 6.26 -8.66 -16.81
N LEU A 290 7.21 -7.88 -17.32
CA LEU A 290 7.80 -6.77 -16.59
C LEU A 290 6.89 -5.54 -16.64
N PHE A 291 6.41 -5.09 -15.49
CA PHE A 291 5.92 -3.73 -15.31
C PHE A 291 7.11 -2.85 -14.90
N GLU A 292 7.59 -1.97 -15.79
CA GLU A 292 8.81 -1.17 -15.56
C GLU A 292 8.79 -0.31 -14.29
N LYS A 293 7.61 -0.02 -13.74
CA LYS A 293 7.40 0.88 -12.59
C LYS A 293 7.07 0.15 -11.29
N PHE A 294 7.10 -1.18 -11.29
CA PHE A 294 6.89 -1.98 -10.08
C PHE A 294 8.23 -2.52 -9.60
N THR A 295 8.45 -2.44 -8.29
CA THR A 295 9.58 -3.09 -7.65
C THR A 295 9.22 -4.55 -7.45
N GLU A 296 10.03 -5.46 -8.00
CA GLU A 296 9.84 -6.89 -7.82
C GLU A 296 10.46 -7.34 -6.50
N VAL A 297 9.70 -8.12 -5.75
CA VAL A 297 10.17 -8.81 -4.57
C VAL A 297 9.68 -10.25 -4.58
N GLU A 298 10.40 -11.15 -3.93
CA GLU A 298 10.05 -12.57 -3.85
C GLU A 298 9.64 -12.94 -2.42
N VAL A 299 8.52 -13.63 -2.24
CA VAL A 299 8.17 -14.23 -0.96
C VAL A 299 9.15 -15.36 -0.68
N ALA A 300 9.87 -15.23 0.43
CA ALA A 300 10.83 -16.22 0.90
C ALA A 300 10.10 -17.46 1.43
N ASP A 301 10.77 -18.60 1.35
CA ASP A 301 10.38 -19.79 2.11
C ASP A 301 10.48 -19.47 3.62
N PHE A 302 9.56 -20.05 4.41
CA PHE A 302 9.55 -19.85 5.87
C PHE A 302 10.86 -20.33 6.51
N ASP A 303 11.34 -19.57 7.49
CA ASP A 303 12.38 -20.05 8.40
C ASP A 303 11.80 -21.00 9.48
N ASP A 304 12.67 -21.64 10.24
CA ASP A 304 12.27 -22.63 11.25
C ASP A 304 11.32 -22.05 12.30
N GLN A 305 11.46 -20.75 12.66
CA GLN A 305 10.58 -20.09 13.61
C GLN A 305 9.19 -19.84 13.01
N GLN A 306 9.13 -19.39 11.75
CA GLN A 306 7.88 -19.22 11.01
C GLN A 306 7.17 -20.56 10.80
N ILE A 307 7.91 -21.65 10.54
CA ILE A 307 7.34 -22.99 10.44
C ILE A 307 6.73 -23.40 11.78
N GLU A 308 7.45 -23.23 12.89
CA GLU A 308 6.95 -23.55 14.23
C GLU A 308 5.69 -22.73 14.58
N MET A 309 5.70 -21.42 14.33
CA MET A 309 4.54 -20.55 14.54
C MET A 309 3.34 -21.01 13.71
N PHE A 310 3.54 -21.27 12.43
CA PHE A 310 2.49 -21.70 11.52
C PHE A 310 1.89 -23.03 11.98
N VAL A 311 2.72 -24.01 12.35
CA VAL A 311 2.28 -25.32 12.87
C VAL A 311 1.48 -25.14 14.16
N ASN A 312 1.97 -24.35 15.12
CA ASN A 312 1.29 -24.14 16.39
C ASN A 312 -0.09 -23.49 16.18
N ASN A 313 -0.17 -22.42 15.39
CA ASN A 313 -1.43 -21.73 15.09
C ASN A 313 -2.40 -22.66 14.36
N TRP A 314 -1.90 -23.50 13.46
CA TRP A 314 -2.72 -24.45 12.70
C TRP A 314 -3.34 -25.55 13.56
N PHE A 315 -2.57 -26.14 14.49
CA PHE A 315 -3.05 -27.23 15.33
C PHE A 315 -3.90 -26.76 16.50
N GLN A 316 -3.64 -25.57 17.06
CA GLN A 316 -4.51 -24.96 18.07
C GLN A 316 -5.94 -24.79 17.55
N GLU A 317 -6.10 -24.31 16.31
CA GLU A 317 -7.42 -24.15 15.71
C GLU A 317 -8.11 -25.51 15.46
N LYS A 318 -7.36 -26.53 15.03
CA LYS A 318 -7.93 -27.89 14.84
C LYS A 318 -8.50 -28.46 16.15
N ASP A 319 -7.80 -28.27 17.26
CA ASP A 319 -8.22 -28.77 18.56
C ASP A 319 -9.41 -27.98 19.13
N GLU A 320 -9.45 -26.65 18.96
CA GLU A 320 -10.60 -25.82 19.36
C GLU A 320 -11.87 -26.12 18.54
N VAL A 321 -11.74 -26.34 17.23
CA VAL A 321 -12.88 -26.70 16.36
C VAL A 321 -13.42 -28.10 16.69
N MET A 322 -12.55 -29.05 17.06
CA MET A 322 -12.96 -30.39 17.51
C MET A 322 -13.67 -30.37 18.87
N GLN A 323 -13.30 -29.46 19.78
CA GLN A 323 -13.92 -29.33 21.10
C GLN A 323 -15.26 -28.58 21.10
N ASN A 324 -15.43 -27.58 20.23
CA ASN A 324 -16.66 -26.78 20.13
C ASN A 324 -17.73 -27.38 19.21
N GLY A 325 -17.44 -28.51 18.55
CA GLY A 325 -18.35 -29.24 17.66
C GLY A 325 -19.04 -30.47 18.25
N CYS A 326 -18.99 -30.66 19.58
CA CYS A 326 -19.62 -31.78 20.30
C CYS A 326 -20.92 -31.37 21.01
#